data_AF-A0A9D6MM74-F1
#
_entry.id   AF-A0A9D6MM74-F1
#
_cell.length_a   1.000
_cell.length_b   1.000
_cell.length_c   1.000
_cell.angle_alpha   90.00
_cell.angle_beta   90.00
_cell.angle_gamma   90.00
#
_symmetry.space_group_name_H-M   'P 1'
#
loop_
_entity.id
_entity.type
_entity.pdbx_description
1 polymer ?
#
loop_
_entity_poly.entity_id
_entity_poly.type
_entity_poly.pdbx_seq_one_letter_code
_entity_poly.pdbx_strand_id
1 'polypeptide(L)'
;MRAQQRGFTLIELLVVTSIIGILASIAIPQYATYRARGLDAKVSSAVRNVATGEEAYYAGHQLYTADVAQLDGMVLADVTVTVSAGNSGDLSSSFHIHGSHPQAAHEFDWISDPLPGDSNFVGN
;
A
#
# COMPACT_ATOMS: atom_id res chain seq x y z
N MET A 1 12.40 -2.38 -60.90
CA MET A 1 11.55 -1.26 -60.45
C MET A 1 12.05 -0.81 -59.09
N ARG A 2 12.60 0.41 -58.96
CA ARG A 2 13.05 0.93 -57.66
C ARG A 2 11.81 1.43 -56.90
N ALA A 3 11.52 0.83 -55.76
CA ALA A 3 10.48 1.33 -54.88
C ALA A 3 10.94 2.69 -54.32
N GLN A 4 10.17 3.74 -54.60
CA GLN A 4 10.40 5.07 -54.03
C GLN A 4 10.25 4.98 -52.51
N GLN A 5 11.35 5.05 -51.77
CA GLN A 5 11.31 5.17 -50.31
C GLN A 5 10.69 6.53 -49.97
N ARG A 6 9.43 6.52 -49.50
CA ARG A 6 8.77 7.71 -48.95
C ARG A 6 9.32 7.94 -47.55
N GLY A 7 10.09 9.01 -47.38
CA GLY A 7 10.53 9.47 -46.07
C GLY A 7 9.39 10.11 -45.28
N PHE A 8 9.44 9.98 -43.96
CA PHE A 8 8.50 10.63 -43.04
C PHE A 8 8.70 12.15 -43.06
N THR A 9 7.63 12.94 -43.06
CA THR A 9 7.75 14.40 -43.00
C THR A 9 7.98 14.87 -41.57
N LEU A 10 8.75 15.96 -41.39
CA LEU A 10 8.96 16.58 -40.08
C LEU A 10 7.65 17.08 -39.47
N ILE A 11 6.71 17.52 -40.31
CA ILE A 11 5.40 18.00 -39.87
C ILE A 11 4.52 16.85 -39.33
N GLU A 12 4.58 15.65 -39.93
CA GLU A 12 3.88 14.47 -39.40
C GLU A 12 4.40 14.12 -38.01
N LEU A 13 5.71 14.10 -37.81
CA LEU A 13 6.30 13.83 -36.50
C LEU A 13 5.95 14.91 -35.46
N LEU A 14 5.90 16.18 -35.88
CA LEU A 14 5.57 17.29 -34.99
C LEU A 14 4.12 17.24 -34.49
N VAL A 15 3.16 16.94 -35.38
CA VAL A 15 1.75 16.82 -34.97
C VAL A 15 1.54 15.61 -34.07
N VAL A 16 2.16 14.46 -34.38
CA VAL A 16 2.04 13.24 -33.57
C VAL A 16 2.59 13.45 -32.16
N THR A 17 3.79 14.01 -32.04
CA THR A 17 4.41 14.27 -30.73
C THR A 17 3.64 15.32 -29.93
N SER A 18 3.03 16.31 -30.58
CA SER A 18 2.16 17.28 -29.93
C SER A 18 0.92 16.63 -29.31
N ILE A 19 0.26 15.72 -30.04
CA ILE A 19 -0.91 14.99 -29.53
C ILE A 19 -0.50 14.06 -28.37
N ILE A 20 0.60 13.32 -28.50
CA ILE A 20 1.12 12.46 -27.43
C ILE A 20 1.47 13.31 -26.19
N GLY A 21 2.05 14.50 -26.35
CA GLY A 21 2.36 15.43 -25.26
C GLY A 21 1.10 15.86 -24.49
N ILE A 22 0.02 16.21 -25.20
CA ILE A 22 -1.26 16.58 -24.56
C ILE A 22 -1.82 15.40 -23.78
N LEU A 23 -1.85 14.20 -24.37
CA LEU A 23 -2.37 13.00 -23.71
C LEU A 23 -1.53 12.61 -22.48
N ALA A 24 -0.20 12.66 -22.60
CA ALA A 24 0.72 12.34 -21.51
C ALA A 24 0.56 13.30 -20.32
N SER A 25 0.29 14.59 -20.58
CA SER A 25 0.11 15.59 -19.53
C SER A 25 -1.07 15.29 -18.58
N ILE A 26 -2.11 14.63 -19.09
CA ILE A 26 -3.29 14.20 -18.31
C ILE A 26 -3.09 12.79 -17.76
N ALA A 27 -2.56 11.88 -18.58
CA ALA A 27 -2.46 10.47 -18.23
C ALA A 27 -1.46 10.19 -17.10
N ILE A 28 -0.31 10.87 -17.07
CA ILE A 28 0.74 10.64 -16.06
C ILE A 28 0.25 10.93 -14.63
N PRO A 29 -0.30 12.12 -14.31
CA PRO A 29 -0.77 12.38 -12.94
C PRO A 29 -1.92 11.46 -12.55
N GLN A 30 -2.84 11.16 -13.48
CA GLN A 30 -3.96 10.25 -13.23
C GLN A 30 -3.46 8.82 -12.92
N TYR A 31 -2.49 8.32 -13.67
CA TYR A 31 -1.89 7.00 -13.44
C TYR A 31 -1.20 6.93 -12.08
N ALA A 32 -0.49 7.98 -11.67
CA ALA A 32 0.15 8.05 -10.36
C ALA A 32 -0.89 7.94 -9.23
N THR A 33 -2.00 8.68 -9.32
CA THR A 33 -3.10 8.57 -8.34
C THR A 33 -3.76 7.19 -8.34
N TYR A 34 -3.97 6.59 -9.51
CA TYR A 34 -4.55 5.25 -9.60
C TYR A 34 -3.64 4.20 -8.93
N ARG A 35 -2.33 4.28 -9.19
CA ARG A 35 -1.34 3.40 -8.56
C ARG A 35 -1.30 3.60 -7.04
N ALA A 36 -1.34 4.84 -6.56
CA ALA A 36 -1.38 5.13 -5.12
C ALA A 36 -2.60 4.48 -4.43
N ARG A 37 -3.80 4.59 -5.03
CA ARG A 37 -5.01 3.91 -4.50
C ARG A 37 -4.89 2.40 -4.46
N GLY A 38 -4.24 1.79 -5.46
CA GLY A 38 -3.96 0.36 -5.46
C GLY A 38 -3.02 -0.05 -4.31
N LEU A 39 -2.04 0.80 -4.02
CA LEU A 39 -1.12 0.61 -2.89
C LEU A 39 -1.83 0.81 -1.54
N ASP A 40 -2.72 1.80 -1.42
CA ASP A 40 -3.54 1.99 -0.21
C ASP A 40 -4.35 0.73 0.11
N ALA A 41 -4.99 0.13 -0.90
CA ALA A 41 -5.73 -1.12 -0.74
C ALA A 41 -4.84 -2.28 -0.28
N LYS A 42 -3.60 -2.33 -0.79
CA LYS A 42 -2.60 -3.33 -0.42
C LYS A 42 -2.13 -3.16 1.03
N VAL A 43 -1.84 -1.92 1.45
CA VAL A 43 -1.42 -1.62 2.83
C VAL A 43 -2.56 -1.91 3.81
N SER A 44 -3.78 -1.45 3.51
CA SER A 44 -4.98 -1.75 4.30
C SER A 44 -5.22 -3.24 4.46
N SER A 45 -5.07 -4.02 3.38
CA SER A 45 -5.17 -5.48 3.44
C SER A 45 -4.06 -6.10 4.27
N ALA A 46 -2.82 -5.64 4.14
CA ALA A 46 -1.69 -6.16 4.90
C ALA A 46 -1.88 -5.96 6.41
N VAL A 47 -2.28 -4.75 6.84
CA VAL A 47 -2.56 -4.44 8.25
C VAL A 47 -3.65 -5.35 8.82
N ARG A 48 -4.75 -5.56 8.09
CA ARG A 48 -5.85 -6.45 8.52
C ARG A 48 -5.43 -7.93 8.60
N ASN A 49 -4.59 -8.37 7.66
CA ASN A 49 -4.06 -9.72 7.66
C ASN A 49 -3.14 -9.93 8.87
N VAL A 50 -2.26 -8.97 9.16
CA VAL A 50 -1.40 -9.00 10.36
C VAL A 50 -2.24 -9.00 11.63
N ALA A 51 -3.27 -8.17 11.74
CA ALA A 51 -4.17 -8.17 12.89
C ALA A 51 -4.82 -9.55 13.12
N THR A 52 -5.25 -10.22 12.04
CA THR A 52 -5.78 -11.58 12.12
C THR A 52 -4.69 -12.59 12.52
N GLY A 53 -3.47 -12.40 12.04
CA GLY A 53 -2.30 -13.20 12.42
C GLY A 53 -1.94 -13.07 13.89
N GLU A 54 -1.98 -11.85 14.45
CA GLU A 54 -1.74 -11.59 15.87
C GLU A 54 -2.75 -12.32 16.76
N GLU A 55 -4.04 -12.27 16.42
CA GLU A 55 -5.10 -13.01 17.13
C GLU A 55 -4.87 -14.53 17.07
N ALA A 56 -4.45 -15.04 15.92
CA ALA A 56 -4.11 -16.46 15.77
C ALA A 56 -2.86 -16.85 16.58
N TYR A 57 -1.85 -15.98 16.63
CA TYR A 57 -0.63 -16.19 17.40
C TYR A 57 -0.90 -16.20 18.91
N TYR A 58 -1.77 -15.29 19.38
CA TYR A 58 -2.20 -15.21 20.77
C TYR A 58 -2.87 -16.51 21.24
N ALA A 59 -3.67 -17.17 20.39
CA ALA A 59 -4.32 -18.43 20.73
C ALA A 59 -3.33 -19.55 21.12
N GLY A 60 -2.09 -19.51 20.62
CA GLY A 60 -1.04 -20.47 20.94
C GLY A 60 -0.06 -20.03 22.03
N HIS A 61 0.16 -18.71 22.19
CA HIS A 61 1.25 -18.17 23.00
C HIS A 61 0.80 -17.31 24.19
N GLN A 62 -0.48 -16.92 24.24
CA GLN A 62 -1.04 -16.01 25.25
C GLN A 62 -0.34 -14.63 25.31
N LEU A 63 0.29 -14.23 24.20
CA LEU A 63 0.94 -12.94 23.99
C LEU A 63 0.98 -12.65 22.48
N TYR A 64 1.03 -11.38 22.12
CA TYR A 64 1.23 -10.88 20.77
C TYR A 64 2.72 -10.74 20.45
N THR A 65 3.08 -10.70 19.17
CA THR A 65 4.47 -10.59 18.73
C THR A 65 4.75 -9.21 18.14
N ALA A 66 5.96 -8.69 18.35
CA ALA A 66 6.43 -7.51 17.60
C ALA A 66 7.00 -7.89 16.23
N ASP A 67 7.37 -9.16 16.06
CA ASP A 67 8.00 -9.69 14.87
C ASP A 67 6.96 -10.37 13.98
N VAL A 68 6.63 -9.70 12.87
CA VAL A 68 5.67 -10.19 11.87
C VAL A 68 6.14 -11.49 11.21
N ALA A 69 7.44 -11.81 11.26
CA ALA A 69 7.95 -13.08 10.74
C ALA A 69 7.53 -14.30 11.58
N GLN A 70 7.09 -14.09 12.83
CA GLN A 70 6.52 -15.15 13.68
C GLN A 70 5.06 -15.46 13.33
N LEU A 71 4.39 -14.61 12.55
CA LEU A 71 3.02 -14.82 12.11
C LEU A 71 3.00 -15.73 10.88
N ASP A 72 2.22 -16.81 10.96
CA ASP A 72 2.14 -17.78 9.88
C ASP A 72 1.44 -17.21 8.64
N GLY A 73 1.91 -17.61 7.45
CA GLY A 73 1.31 -17.23 6.17
C GLY A 73 1.45 -15.75 5.77
N MET A 74 2.27 -14.94 6.47
CA MET A 74 2.43 -13.53 6.13
C MET A 74 3.26 -13.31 4.86
N VAL A 75 2.68 -12.56 3.91
CA VAL A 75 3.36 -12.08 2.71
C VAL A 75 3.23 -10.57 2.64
N LEU A 76 4.27 -9.86 3.07
CA LEU A 76 4.32 -8.40 3.12
C LEU A 76 5.09 -7.76 1.95
N ALA A 77 5.12 -8.44 0.80
CA ALA A 77 5.90 -7.98 -0.34
C ALA A 77 5.53 -6.53 -0.70
N ASP A 78 6.50 -5.61 -0.65
CA ASP A 78 6.34 -4.22 -1.08
C ASP A 78 5.26 -3.47 -0.27
N VAL A 79 5.21 -3.73 1.05
CA VAL A 79 4.54 -2.93 2.09
C VAL A 79 5.40 -2.98 3.35
N THR A 80 5.57 -1.87 4.05
CA THR A 80 6.23 -1.86 5.37
C THR A 80 5.16 -2.03 6.44
N VAL A 81 5.31 -3.01 7.32
CA VAL A 81 4.43 -3.20 8.48
C VAL A 81 5.28 -3.32 9.74
N THR A 82 4.90 -2.60 10.78
CA THR A 82 5.51 -2.67 12.11
C THR A 82 4.45 -2.98 13.15
N VAL A 83 4.80 -3.80 14.14
CA VAL A 83 3.92 -4.13 15.27
C VAL A 83 4.58 -3.66 16.57
N SER A 84 3.82 -2.99 17.42
CA SER A 84 4.21 -2.52 18.73
C SER A 84 3.10 -2.79 19.75
N ALA A 85 3.38 -2.55 21.03
CA ALA A 85 2.32 -2.60 22.05
C ALA A 85 1.20 -1.60 21.74
N GLY A 86 -0.03 -1.98 22.05
CA GLY A 86 -1.20 -1.09 21.96
C GLY A 86 -1.26 -0.09 23.11
N ASN A 87 -2.45 0.46 23.37
CA ASN A 87 -2.65 1.51 24.36
C ASN A 87 -2.41 1.05 25.80
N SER A 88 -2.53 -0.25 26.06
CA SER A 88 -2.27 -0.88 27.36
C SER A 88 -0.77 -1.01 27.68
N GLY A 89 0.11 -0.72 26.71
CA GLY A 89 1.55 -0.56 26.90
C GLY A 89 2.36 -1.86 26.95
N ASP A 90 1.72 -3.03 26.79
CA ASP A 90 2.39 -4.31 26.62
C ASP A 90 1.75 -5.17 25.52
N LEU A 91 2.55 -6.08 24.96
CA LEU A 91 2.15 -7.08 23.97
C LEU A 91 1.46 -8.30 24.61
N SER A 92 1.28 -8.33 25.93
CA SER A 92 0.52 -9.41 26.58
C SER A 92 -0.98 -9.17 26.52
N SER A 93 -1.39 -7.91 26.38
CA SER A 93 -2.77 -7.47 26.42
C SER A 93 -3.22 -6.76 25.15
N SER A 94 -2.30 -6.13 24.40
CA SER A 94 -2.66 -5.28 23.27
C SER A 94 -1.56 -5.18 22.21
N PHE A 95 -1.95 -4.84 20.98
CA PHE A 95 -1.03 -4.54 19.90
C PHE A 95 -1.50 -3.35 19.07
N HIS A 96 -0.53 -2.66 18.48
CA HIS A 96 -0.71 -1.63 17.46
C HIS A 96 0.10 -2.03 16.22
N ILE A 97 -0.56 -2.05 15.08
CA ILE A 97 0.04 -2.31 13.77
C ILE A 97 0.03 -1.00 13.01
N HIS A 98 1.17 -0.64 12.45
CA HIS A 98 1.31 0.47 11.52
C HIS A 98 1.78 -0.05 10.17
N GLY A 99 1.03 0.25 9.11
CA GLY A 99 1.33 -0.13 7.74
C GLY A 99 1.51 1.09 6.85
N SER A 100 2.58 1.11 6.06
CA SER A 100 2.89 2.20 5.14
C SER A 100 3.55 1.72 3.85
N HIS A 101 3.46 2.55 2.81
CA HIS A 101 4.20 2.36 1.57
C HIS A 101 4.62 3.73 0.99
N PRO A 102 5.87 3.91 0.51
CA PRO A 102 6.37 5.23 0.09
C PRO A 102 5.60 5.93 -1.03
N GLN A 103 4.79 5.16 -1.77
CA GLN A 103 3.99 5.65 -2.91
C GLN A 103 2.48 5.44 -2.69
N ALA A 104 2.08 4.95 -1.52
CA ALA A 104 0.69 5.00 -1.08
C ALA A 104 0.33 6.45 -0.75
N ALA A 105 -0.94 6.80 -0.89
CA ALA A 105 -1.44 8.10 -0.49
C ALA A 105 -1.77 8.14 1.01
N HIS A 106 -2.07 6.97 1.60
CA HIS A 106 -2.48 6.84 2.99
C HIS A 106 -1.65 5.78 3.74
N GLU A 107 -1.53 5.97 5.03
CA GLU A 107 -1.03 4.98 5.98
C GLU A 107 -2.20 4.37 6.73
N PHE A 108 -2.01 3.18 7.30
CA PHE A 108 -3.08 2.47 7.99
C PHE A 108 -2.59 1.95 9.33
N ASP A 109 -3.40 2.20 10.35
CA ASP A 109 -3.15 1.78 11.71
C ASP A 109 -4.26 0.83 12.20
N TRP A 110 -3.86 -0.23 12.89
CA TRP A 110 -4.78 -1.08 13.65
C TRP A 110 -4.38 -1.12 15.11
N ILE A 111 -5.30 -0.76 16.02
CA ILE A 111 -5.10 -0.82 17.46
C ILE A 111 -6.10 -1.84 18.03
N SER A 112 -5.61 -2.84 18.76
CA SER A 112 -6.47 -3.88 19.34
C SER A 112 -7.35 -3.36 20.49
N ASP A 113 -6.88 -2.32 21.20
CA ASP A 113 -7.50 -1.71 22.36
C ASP A 113 -7.70 -0.18 22.18
N PRO A 114 -8.51 0.25 21.21
CA PRO A 114 -8.74 1.67 20.99
C PRO A 114 -9.46 2.33 22.18
N LEU A 115 -9.35 3.65 22.26
CA LEU A 115 -10.09 4.41 23.26
C LEU A 115 -11.60 4.25 23.05
N PRO A 116 -12.42 4.40 24.11
CA PRO A 116 -13.86 4.26 23.99
C PRO A 116 -14.45 5.22 22.94
N GLY A 117 -15.06 4.64 21.89
CA GLY A 117 -15.66 5.39 20.78
C GLY A 117 -14.81 5.46 19.52
N ASP A 118 -13.53 5.10 19.58
CA ASP A 118 -12.62 5.07 18.43
C ASP A 118 -12.70 3.72 17.70
N SER A 119 -12.47 3.75 16.38
CA SER A 119 -12.38 2.54 15.56
C SER A 119 -11.02 1.88 15.71
N ASN A 120 -10.99 0.54 15.77
CA ASN A 120 -9.75 -0.24 15.79
C ASN A 120 -8.89 -0.03 14.53
N PHE A 121 -9.49 0.33 13.39
CA PHE A 121 -8.78 0.52 12.11
C PHE A 121 -8.96 1.94 11.60
N VAL A 122 -7.85 2.64 11.39
CA VAL A 122 -7.82 4.03 10.93
C VAL A 122 -6.91 4.13 9.71
N GLY A 123 -7.38 4.81 8.66
CA GLY A 123 -6.53 5.20 7.52
C GLY A 123 -6.26 6.70 7.60
N ASN A 124 -4.99 7.09 7.57
CA ASN A 124 -4.51 8.47 7.69
C ASN A 124 -3.93 8.97 6.37
#